data_AF-A0A4S8LCP1-F1
#
_entry.id   AF-A0A4S8LCP1-F1
#
_cell.length_a   1.000
_cell.length_b   1.000
_cell.length_c   1.000
_cell.angle_alpha   90.00
_cell.angle_beta   90.00
_cell.angle_gamma   90.00
#
_symmetry.space_group_name_H-M   'P 1'
#
loop_
_entity.id
_entity.type
_entity.pdbx_description
1 polymer ?
#
loop_
_entity_poly.entity_id
_entity_poly.type
_entity_poly.pdbx_seq_one_letter_code
_entity_poly.pdbx_strand_id
1 'polypeptide(L)'
;LIVGDYFSKSNADALKFMDDATELITWLRSKTLILAHLQGKVVIRAVLTRWTAHYQAFVRLVELRPKLLQLVYHDEGEPDERKRIMKTGNAAAQRKAEEMMGVIKNSDFWEALKHIIDHLEPLAIAANITQAAHCRLNQVLLTFGYLFFQYSGMNVIDTRGRDAIIVSIESRWLKTDQEIFVAAVLLNPVYRNTPFRQISMFNSAGIQELLTRLWHRFFPGERLTIEFSNHLDDYLYCRGFFSNIQARIQLEIGNATTNVCDCNFFRMTDSHINFLASKS
;
A
#
# COMPACT_ATOMS: atom_id res chain seq x y z
N LEU A 1 10.99 7.40 -8.19
CA LEU A 1 9.78 6.86 -7.52
C LEU A 1 10.24 5.91 -6.42
N ILE A 2 9.54 5.78 -5.28
CA ILE A 2 9.97 4.88 -4.19
C ILE A 2 10.19 3.45 -4.71
N VAL A 3 9.25 2.97 -5.52
CA VAL A 3 9.34 1.65 -6.18
C VAL A 3 10.54 1.54 -7.14
N GLY A 4 10.94 2.64 -7.79
CA GLY A 4 12.15 2.65 -8.63
C GLY A 4 13.42 2.55 -7.81
N ASP A 5 13.46 3.22 -6.66
CA ASP A 5 14.60 3.17 -5.72
C ASP A 5 14.72 1.77 -5.09
N TYR A 6 13.58 1.15 -4.75
CA TYR A 6 13.48 -0.25 -4.34
C TYR A 6 14.11 -1.18 -5.37
N PHE A 7 13.62 -1.16 -6.61
CA PHE A 7 14.12 -2.07 -7.66
C PHE A 7 15.58 -1.84 -8.02
N SER A 8 16.07 -0.59 -7.94
CA SER A 8 17.47 -0.27 -8.22
C SER A 8 18.45 -0.80 -7.17
N LYS A 9 17.95 -1.13 -5.97
CA LYS A 9 18.76 -1.55 -4.81
C LYS A 9 18.46 -2.98 -4.33
N SER A 10 17.35 -3.55 -4.80
CA SER A 10 16.98 -4.96 -4.56
C SER A 10 18.01 -5.91 -5.15
N ASN A 11 18.05 -7.13 -4.64
CA ASN A 11 18.93 -8.17 -5.19
C ASN A 11 18.61 -8.45 -6.67
N ALA A 12 19.63 -8.76 -7.48
CA ALA A 12 19.50 -9.02 -8.92
C ALA A 12 18.49 -10.14 -9.22
N ASP A 13 18.36 -11.10 -8.31
CA ASP A 13 17.39 -12.20 -8.40
C ASP A 13 15.93 -11.71 -8.37
N ALA A 14 15.63 -10.64 -7.62
CA ALA A 14 14.28 -10.09 -7.52
C ALA A 14 13.78 -9.54 -8.86
N LEU A 15 14.66 -8.87 -9.62
CA LEU A 15 14.33 -8.37 -10.97
C LEU A 15 14.06 -9.52 -11.93
N LYS A 16 14.88 -10.58 -11.87
CA LYS A 16 14.69 -11.78 -12.70
C LYS A 16 13.34 -12.44 -12.42
N PHE A 17 12.95 -12.61 -11.16
CA PHE A 17 11.66 -13.20 -10.81
C PHE A 17 10.47 -12.36 -11.28
N MET A 18 10.61 -11.03 -11.36
CA MET A 18 9.58 -10.18 -11.95
C MET A 18 9.46 -10.35 -13.46
N ASP A 19 10.58 -10.48 -14.16
CA ASP A 19 10.58 -10.74 -15.60
C ASP A 19 9.96 -12.10 -15.89
N ASP A 20 10.33 -13.14 -15.14
CA ASP A 20 9.73 -14.48 -15.20
C ASP A 20 8.21 -14.42 -14.93
N ALA A 21 7.77 -13.66 -13.92
CA ALA A 21 6.35 -13.49 -13.61
C ALA A 21 5.60 -12.76 -14.73
N THR A 22 6.20 -11.72 -15.30
CA THR A 22 5.61 -10.94 -16.40
C THR A 22 5.51 -11.76 -17.69
N GLU A 23 6.54 -12.57 -17.97
CA GLU A 23 6.54 -13.50 -19.08
C GLU A 23 5.47 -14.59 -18.89
N LEU A 24 5.39 -15.18 -17.69
CA LEU A 24 4.39 -16.19 -17.36
C LEU A 24 2.96 -15.63 -17.51
N ILE A 25 2.70 -14.43 -17.01
CA ILE A 25 1.40 -13.73 -17.19
C ILE A 25 1.09 -13.53 -18.67
N THR A 26 2.07 -13.08 -19.46
CA THR A 26 1.91 -12.86 -20.89
C THR A 26 1.58 -14.16 -21.62
N TRP A 27 2.29 -15.23 -21.29
CA TRP A 27 2.06 -16.55 -21.86
C TRP A 27 0.68 -17.11 -21.48
N LEU A 28 0.30 -17.08 -20.20
CA LEU A 28 -1.02 -17.54 -19.74
C LEU A 28 -2.17 -16.84 -20.47
N ARG A 29 -2.04 -15.52 -20.69
CA ARG A 29 -3.03 -14.73 -21.42
C ARG A 29 -3.13 -15.09 -22.90
N SER A 30 -2.07 -15.63 -23.50
CA SER A 30 -2.06 -16.08 -24.89
C SER A 30 -2.76 -17.44 -25.11
N LYS A 31 -3.10 -18.15 -24.02
CA LYS A 31 -3.61 -19.54 -24.05
C LYS A 31 -5.08 -19.60 -23.64
N THR A 32 -5.97 -19.57 -24.63
CA THR A 32 -7.43 -19.61 -24.43
C THR A 32 -7.89 -20.84 -23.63
N LEU A 33 -7.30 -22.00 -23.86
CA LEU A 33 -7.63 -23.24 -23.13
C LEU A 33 -7.29 -23.13 -21.64
N ILE A 34 -6.15 -22.54 -21.28
CA ILE A 34 -5.79 -22.29 -19.89
C ILE A 34 -6.80 -21.33 -19.26
N LEU A 35 -7.11 -20.22 -19.93
CA LEU A 35 -8.07 -19.22 -19.43
C LEU A 35 -9.47 -19.82 -19.20
N ALA A 36 -9.91 -20.74 -20.07
CA ALA A 36 -11.18 -21.46 -19.90
C ALA A 36 -11.19 -22.29 -18.61
N HIS A 37 -10.11 -23.03 -18.33
CA HIS A 37 -9.96 -23.83 -17.10
C HIS A 37 -9.80 -22.99 -15.83
N LEU A 38 -9.34 -21.74 -15.97
CA LEU A 38 -9.33 -20.79 -14.86
C LEU A 38 -10.73 -20.27 -14.50
N GLN A 39 -11.80 -20.67 -15.22
CA GLN A 39 -13.21 -20.38 -14.91
C GLN A 39 -13.52 -18.89 -14.80
N GLY A 40 -13.04 -18.09 -15.76
CA GLY A 40 -13.29 -16.64 -15.76
C GLY A 40 -12.46 -15.85 -14.73
N LYS A 41 -11.55 -16.50 -14.00
CA LYS A 41 -10.55 -15.80 -13.21
C LYS A 41 -9.62 -15.02 -14.14
N VAL A 42 -9.72 -13.69 -14.10
CA VAL A 42 -8.92 -12.79 -14.96
C VAL A 42 -7.43 -12.90 -14.60
N VAL A 43 -6.60 -13.17 -15.61
CA VAL A 43 -5.15 -12.96 -15.54
C VAL A 43 -4.89 -11.49 -15.88
N ILE A 44 -4.52 -10.69 -14.88
CA ILE A 44 -4.33 -9.25 -15.03
C ILE A 44 -3.03 -8.99 -15.80
N ARG A 45 -3.07 -8.09 -16.79
CA ARG A 45 -1.86 -7.66 -17.50
C ARG A 45 -1.17 -6.60 -16.67
N ALA A 46 0.11 -6.81 -16.43
CA ALA A 46 0.96 -5.74 -15.94
C ALA A 46 1.13 -4.67 -17.04
N VAL A 47 0.74 -3.43 -16.74
CA VAL A 47 0.95 -2.29 -17.64
C VAL A 47 2.28 -1.63 -17.27
N LEU A 48 3.20 -1.58 -18.23
CA LEU A 48 4.57 -1.07 -18.07
C LEU A 48 4.66 0.30 -17.37
N THR A 49 3.68 1.17 -17.57
CA THR A 49 3.70 2.55 -17.06
C THR A 49 3.18 2.70 -15.63
N ARG A 50 2.64 1.64 -15.01
CA ARG A 50 2.03 1.70 -13.67
C ARG A 50 2.41 0.47 -12.85
N TRP A 51 3.37 0.64 -11.96
CA TRP A 51 3.85 -0.43 -11.07
C TRP A 51 2.73 -1.04 -10.19
N THR A 52 1.65 -0.29 -9.88
CA THR A 52 0.49 -0.82 -9.17
C THR A 52 -0.25 -1.90 -9.97
N ALA A 53 -0.23 -1.83 -11.30
CA ALA A 53 -0.76 -2.89 -12.17
C ALA A 53 0.12 -4.16 -12.13
N HIS A 54 1.44 -4.00 -12.01
CA HIS A 54 2.35 -5.14 -11.78
C HIS A 54 2.04 -5.81 -10.44
N TYR A 55 1.92 -5.04 -9.36
CA TYR A 55 1.52 -5.55 -8.05
C TYR A 55 0.20 -6.35 -8.11
N GLN A 56 -0.86 -5.78 -8.68
CA GLN A 56 -2.15 -6.49 -8.83
C GLN A 56 -2.03 -7.77 -9.66
N ALA A 57 -1.23 -7.74 -10.73
CA ALA A 57 -1.00 -8.92 -11.56
C ALA A 57 -0.24 -10.02 -10.81
N PHE A 58 0.75 -9.67 -9.99
CA PHE A 58 1.52 -10.62 -9.19
C PHE A 58 0.68 -11.24 -8.07
N VAL A 59 -0.08 -10.44 -7.33
CA VAL A 59 -1.04 -10.93 -6.33
C VAL A 59 -1.97 -11.96 -6.98
N ARG A 60 -2.54 -11.60 -8.13
CA ARG A 60 -3.43 -12.50 -8.86
C ARG A 60 -2.73 -13.76 -9.35
N LEU A 61 -1.48 -13.66 -9.81
CA LEU A 61 -0.71 -14.82 -10.25
C LEU A 61 -0.47 -15.81 -9.10
N VAL A 62 -0.13 -15.31 -7.90
CA VAL A 62 0.05 -16.15 -6.70
C VAL A 62 -1.24 -16.86 -6.30
N GLU A 63 -2.39 -16.17 -6.35
CA GLU A 63 -3.71 -16.80 -6.11
C GLU A 63 -4.05 -17.91 -7.09
N LEU A 64 -3.52 -17.84 -8.32
CA LEU A 64 -3.75 -18.83 -9.37
C LEU A 64 -2.81 -20.03 -9.25
N ARG A 65 -1.71 -19.94 -8.49
CA ARG A 65 -0.70 -21.01 -8.34
C ARG A 65 -1.30 -22.42 -8.14
N PRO A 66 -2.26 -22.65 -7.22
CA PRO A 66 -2.78 -24.00 -6.99
C PRO A 66 -3.45 -24.59 -8.24
N LYS A 67 -4.24 -23.77 -8.95
CA LYS A 67 -4.89 -24.20 -10.21
C LYS A 67 -3.87 -24.41 -11.32
N LEU A 68 -2.85 -23.55 -11.41
CA LEU A 68 -1.78 -23.70 -12.41
C LEU A 68 -1.00 -25.00 -12.19
N LEU A 69 -0.66 -25.34 -10.94
CA LEU A 69 -0.01 -26.62 -10.61
C LEU A 69 -0.88 -27.82 -10.98
N GLN A 70 -2.18 -27.78 -10.69
CA GLN A 70 -3.10 -28.85 -11.10
C GLN A 70 -3.09 -29.08 -12.61
N LEU A 71 -3.11 -28.01 -13.39
CA LEU A 71 -3.04 -28.09 -14.86
C LEU A 71 -1.68 -28.62 -15.35
N VAL A 72 -0.58 -28.26 -14.68
CA VAL A 72 0.74 -28.82 -14.99
C VAL A 72 0.75 -30.34 -14.77
N TYR A 73 0.29 -30.81 -13.62
CA TYR A 73 0.25 -32.24 -13.30
C TYR A 73 -0.71 -33.03 -14.19
N HIS A 74 -1.83 -32.42 -14.58
CA HIS A 74 -2.74 -33.01 -15.57
C HIS A 74 -2.02 -33.28 -16.90
N ASP A 75 -1.31 -32.28 -17.44
CA ASP A 75 -0.60 -32.42 -18.72
C ASP A 75 0.56 -33.41 -18.68
N GLU A 76 1.27 -33.54 -17.55
CA GLU A 76 2.35 -34.51 -17.37
C GLU A 76 1.83 -35.94 -17.25
N GLY A 77 0.65 -36.13 -16.65
CA GLY A 77 0.00 -37.43 -16.52
C GLY A 77 -0.81 -37.87 -17.74
N GLU A 78 -1.07 -36.97 -18.69
CA GLU A 78 -1.93 -37.25 -19.84
C GLU A 78 -1.13 -37.84 -21.03
N PRO A 79 -1.36 -39.13 -21.38
CA PRO A 79 -0.71 -39.78 -22.52
C PRO A 79 -1.20 -39.26 -23.86
N ASP A 80 -2.46 -38.77 -23.96
CA ASP A 80 -3.00 -38.24 -25.21
C ASP A 80 -2.67 -36.75 -25.38
N GLU A 81 -1.81 -36.45 -26.35
CA GLU A 81 -1.41 -35.07 -26.66
C GLU A 81 -2.58 -34.14 -26.98
N ARG A 82 -3.71 -34.68 -27.48
CA ARG A 82 -4.90 -33.89 -27.82
C ARG A 82 -5.68 -33.43 -26.59
N LYS A 83 -5.48 -34.08 -25.44
CA LYS A 83 -6.14 -33.77 -24.16
C LYS A 83 -5.32 -32.84 -23.27
N ARG A 84 -4.06 -32.58 -23.66
CA ARG A 84 -3.18 -31.62 -22.96
C ARG A 84 -3.71 -30.20 -23.11
N ILE A 85 -3.64 -29.43 -22.03
CA ILE A 85 -4.19 -28.08 -21.89
C ILE A 85 -3.10 -27.02 -22.03
N MET A 86 -1.89 -27.28 -21.50
CA MET A 86 -0.74 -26.36 -21.51
C MET A 86 0.19 -26.62 -22.71
N LYS A 87 0.51 -27.88 -23.01
CA LYS A 87 1.42 -28.26 -24.11
C LYS A 87 0.72 -28.38 -25.47
N THR A 88 0.10 -27.29 -25.94
CA THR A 88 -0.63 -27.27 -27.21
C THR A 88 0.11 -26.50 -28.31
N GLY A 89 0.04 -26.97 -29.55
CA GLY A 89 0.53 -26.26 -30.74
C GLY A 89 1.76 -26.92 -31.39
N ASN A 90 2.54 -26.14 -32.12
CA ASN A 90 3.77 -26.62 -32.78
C ASN A 90 4.92 -26.82 -31.78
N ALA A 91 6.03 -27.40 -32.25
CA ALA A 91 7.21 -27.69 -31.41
C ALA A 91 7.74 -26.46 -30.64
N ALA A 92 7.73 -25.27 -31.25
CA ALA A 92 8.14 -24.04 -30.59
C ALA A 92 7.19 -23.64 -29.44
N ALA A 93 5.88 -23.77 -29.64
CA ALA A 93 4.88 -23.51 -28.62
C ALA A 93 4.92 -24.52 -27.48
N GLN A 94 5.22 -25.80 -27.78
CA GLN A 94 5.39 -26.85 -26.78
C GLN A 94 6.64 -26.62 -25.94
N ARG A 95 7.78 -26.25 -26.55
CA ARG A 95 9.00 -25.88 -25.82
C ARG A 95 8.75 -24.70 -24.87
N LYS A 96 8.03 -23.67 -25.33
CA LYS A 96 7.67 -22.54 -24.46
C LYS A 96 6.75 -22.97 -23.32
N ALA A 97 5.81 -23.88 -23.58
CA ALA A 97 4.98 -24.44 -22.52
C ALA A 97 5.81 -25.17 -21.47
N GLU A 98 6.81 -25.96 -21.87
CA GLU A 98 7.72 -26.65 -20.94
C GLU A 98 8.52 -25.71 -20.06
N GLU A 99 9.06 -24.63 -20.64
CA GLU A 99 9.73 -23.57 -19.89
C GLU A 99 8.79 -22.98 -18.82
N MET A 100 7.57 -22.60 -19.21
CA MET A 100 6.59 -21.99 -18.30
C MET A 100 6.09 -22.97 -17.23
N MET A 101 5.88 -24.25 -17.58
CA MET A 101 5.59 -25.31 -16.62
C MET A 101 6.74 -25.49 -15.61
N GLY A 102 7.99 -25.33 -16.06
CA GLY A 102 9.17 -25.28 -15.19
C GLY A 102 9.09 -24.14 -14.17
N VAL A 103 8.76 -22.93 -14.61
CA VAL A 103 8.54 -21.76 -13.73
C VAL A 103 7.41 -22.03 -12.73
N ILE A 104 6.27 -22.57 -13.18
CA ILE A 104 5.13 -22.87 -12.31
C ILE A 104 5.49 -23.88 -11.21
N LYS A 105 6.39 -24.83 -11.49
CA LYS A 105 6.85 -25.84 -10.50
C LYS A 105 7.94 -25.32 -9.56
N ASN A 106 8.64 -24.24 -9.92
CA ASN A 106 9.72 -23.70 -9.12
C ASN A 106 9.18 -23.04 -7.83
N SER A 107 9.48 -23.63 -6.67
CA SER A 107 9.02 -23.09 -5.39
C SER A 107 9.69 -21.77 -5.01
N ASP A 108 10.97 -21.60 -5.35
CA ASP A 108 11.76 -20.40 -5.05
C ASP A 108 11.19 -19.18 -5.80
N PHE A 109 10.74 -19.39 -7.05
CA PHE A 109 10.05 -18.36 -7.83
C PHE A 109 8.83 -17.81 -7.07
N TRP A 110 7.99 -18.70 -6.53
CA TRP A 110 6.77 -18.29 -5.83
C TRP A 110 7.05 -17.65 -4.48
N GLU A 111 8.08 -18.10 -3.76
CA GLU A 111 8.50 -17.51 -2.50
C GLU A 111 9.06 -16.10 -2.72
N ALA A 112 9.96 -15.94 -3.69
CA ALA A 112 10.50 -14.64 -4.07
C ALA A 112 9.39 -13.68 -4.55
N LEU A 113 8.44 -14.16 -5.36
CA LEU A 113 7.31 -13.34 -5.82
C LEU A 113 6.43 -12.87 -4.67
N LYS A 114 6.22 -13.70 -3.64
CA LYS A 114 5.50 -13.29 -2.42
C LYS A 114 6.25 -12.19 -1.67
N HIS A 115 7.56 -12.30 -1.51
CA HIS A 115 8.34 -11.22 -0.87
C HIS A 115 8.26 -9.89 -1.63
N ILE A 116 8.27 -9.93 -2.96
CA ILE A 116 8.06 -8.73 -3.78
C ILE A 116 6.66 -8.14 -3.52
N ILE A 117 5.63 -8.99 -3.43
CA ILE A 117 4.26 -8.56 -3.10
C ILE A 117 4.21 -7.92 -1.71
N ASP A 118 4.84 -8.54 -0.70
CA ASP A 118 4.91 -8.03 0.68
C ASP A 118 5.58 -6.64 0.74
N HIS A 119 6.60 -6.42 -0.09
CA HIS A 119 7.25 -5.12 -0.22
C HIS A 119 6.39 -4.09 -0.98
N LEU A 120 5.62 -4.50 -1.98
CA LEU A 120 4.82 -3.57 -2.79
C LEU A 120 3.46 -3.24 -2.18
N GLU A 121 2.90 -4.12 -1.36
CA GLU A 121 1.55 -3.96 -0.79
C GLU A 121 1.39 -2.67 0.05
N PRO A 122 2.28 -2.34 1.00
CA PRO A 122 2.12 -1.10 1.76
C PRO A 122 2.15 0.13 0.86
N LEU A 123 3.01 0.14 -0.17
CA LEU A 123 3.05 1.21 -1.16
C LEU A 123 1.77 1.26 -1.99
N ALA A 124 1.17 0.11 -2.33
CA ALA A 124 -0.05 0.06 -3.13
C ALA A 124 -1.23 0.64 -2.35
N ILE A 125 -1.32 0.33 -1.06
CA ILE A 125 -2.27 0.93 -0.12
C ILE A 125 -2.06 2.45 -0.05
N ALA A 126 -0.82 2.90 0.15
CA ALA A 126 -0.48 4.32 0.20
C ALA A 126 -0.82 5.05 -1.11
N ALA A 127 -0.54 4.44 -2.25
CA ALA A 127 -0.88 4.99 -3.56
C ALA A 127 -2.40 5.14 -3.71
N ASN A 128 -3.18 4.13 -3.30
CA ASN A 128 -4.64 4.19 -3.35
C ASN A 128 -5.20 5.33 -2.47
N ILE A 129 -4.69 5.47 -1.23
CA ILE A 129 -5.10 6.55 -0.32
C ILE A 129 -4.75 7.92 -0.93
N THR A 130 -3.51 8.09 -1.39
CA THR A 130 -3.01 9.39 -1.86
C THR A 130 -3.56 9.80 -3.22
N GLN A 131 -4.03 8.84 -4.03
CA GLN A 131 -4.70 9.09 -5.31
C GLN A 131 -6.22 9.24 -5.18
N ALA A 132 -6.80 9.00 -4.00
CA ALA A 132 -8.22 9.20 -3.79
C ALA A 132 -8.60 10.67 -3.99
N ALA A 133 -9.74 10.93 -4.65
CA ALA A 133 -10.21 12.28 -4.96
C ALA A 133 -10.42 13.15 -3.70
N HIS A 134 -10.66 12.53 -2.55
CA HIS A 134 -10.88 13.20 -1.27
C HIS A 134 -9.69 13.07 -0.31
N CYS A 135 -8.49 12.78 -0.83
CA CYS A 135 -7.27 12.74 -0.02
C CYS A 135 -7.00 14.11 0.62
N ARG A 136 -6.82 14.12 1.95
CA ARG A 136 -6.53 15.31 2.76
C ARG A 136 -5.07 15.30 3.23
N LEU A 137 -4.53 16.48 3.53
CA LEU A 137 -3.14 16.63 3.98
C LEU A 137 -2.80 15.77 5.21
N ASN A 138 -3.71 15.66 6.17
CA ASN A 138 -3.48 14.80 7.34
C ASN A 138 -3.36 13.32 6.96
N GLN A 139 -4.13 12.85 5.96
CA GLN A 139 -4.04 11.47 5.47
C GLN A 139 -2.69 11.21 4.80
N VAL A 140 -2.11 12.20 4.11
CA VAL A 140 -0.77 12.08 3.52
C VAL A 140 0.28 11.83 4.61
N LEU A 141 0.29 12.62 5.69
CA LEU A 141 1.25 12.41 6.79
C LEU A 141 1.04 11.08 7.51
N LEU A 142 -0.21 10.72 7.79
CA LEU A 142 -0.53 9.43 8.41
C LEU A 142 -0.12 8.26 7.51
N THR A 143 -0.24 8.41 6.19
CA THR A 143 0.23 7.41 5.22
C THR A 143 1.76 7.30 5.24
N PHE A 144 2.48 8.42 5.31
CA PHE A 144 3.94 8.40 5.49
C PHE A 144 4.34 7.67 6.78
N GLY A 145 3.69 7.99 7.91
CA GLY A 145 3.91 7.31 9.18
C GLY A 145 3.61 5.82 9.13
N TYR A 146 2.49 5.43 8.50
CA TYR A 146 2.14 4.03 8.25
C TYR A 146 3.22 3.29 7.47
N LEU A 147 3.69 3.85 6.34
CA LEU A 147 4.73 3.23 5.53
C LEU A 147 6.01 3.04 6.32
N PHE A 148 6.48 4.09 7.02
CA PHE A 148 7.68 4.02 7.83
C PHE A 148 7.57 2.92 8.89
N PHE A 149 6.49 2.91 9.66
CA PHE A 149 6.25 1.89 10.68
C PHE A 149 6.23 0.48 10.09
N GLN A 150 5.52 0.29 8.97
CA GLN A 150 5.39 -1.00 8.31
C GLN A 150 6.75 -1.54 7.86
N TYR A 151 7.59 -0.71 7.22
CA TYR A 151 8.91 -1.16 6.78
C TYR A 151 9.92 -1.28 7.92
N SER A 152 9.89 -0.40 8.92
CA SER A 152 10.78 -0.53 10.09
C SER A 152 10.50 -1.80 10.89
N GLY A 153 9.24 -2.25 10.96
CA GLY A 153 8.86 -3.50 11.63
C GLY A 153 8.99 -4.76 10.77
N MET A 154 9.33 -4.62 9.48
CA MET A 154 9.32 -5.73 8.53
C MET A 154 10.57 -6.62 8.70
N ASN A 155 10.34 -7.88 9.08
CA ASN A 155 11.36 -8.92 9.11
C ASN A 155 11.39 -9.67 7.77
N VAL A 156 12.27 -9.24 6.87
CA VAL A 156 12.33 -9.73 5.49
C VAL A 156 13.75 -10.14 5.10
N ILE A 157 13.82 -11.04 4.13
CA ILE A 157 15.07 -11.53 3.54
C ILE A 157 15.79 -10.42 2.77
N ASP A 158 15.07 -9.59 2.00
CA ASP A 158 15.63 -8.49 1.22
C ASP A 158 15.69 -7.18 2.03
N THR A 159 16.63 -7.15 2.97
CA THR A 159 16.91 -5.98 3.81
C THR A 159 17.35 -4.76 3.00
N ARG A 160 18.10 -4.96 1.90
CA ARG A 160 18.57 -3.86 1.04
C ARG A 160 17.42 -3.16 0.33
N GLY A 161 16.47 -3.91 -0.22
CA GLY A 161 15.27 -3.36 -0.85
C GLY A 161 14.42 -2.59 0.16
N ARG A 162 14.18 -3.16 1.34
CA ARG A 162 13.46 -2.50 2.44
C ARG A 162 14.13 -1.20 2.87
N ASP A 163 15.44 -1.22 3.11
CA ASP A 163 16.19 -0.04 3.56
C ASP A 163 16.20 1.06 2.48
N ALA A 164 16.28 0.67 1.20
CA ALA A 164 16.12 1.61 0.10
C ALA A 164 14.73 2.27 0.09
N ILE A 165 13.66 1.54 0.41
CA ILE A 165 12.32 2.10 0.57
C ILE A 165 12.29 3.11 1.72
N ILE A 166 12.84 2.78 2.89
CA ILE A 166 12.88 3.67 4.06
C ILE A 166 13.63 4.97 3.74
N VAL A 167 14.85 4.87 3.20
CA VAL A 167 15.65 6.04 2.80
C VAL A 167 14.91 6.90 1.76
N SER A 168 14.21 6.23 0.85
CA SER A 168 13.41 6.87 -0.20
C SER A 168 12.18 7.59 0.35
N ILE A 169 11.54 7.06 1.40
CA ILE A 169 10.47 7.69 2.16
C ILE A 169 11.00 8.93 2.90
N GLU A 170 12.07 8.78 3.67
CA GLU A 170 12.67 9.86 4.47
C GLU A 170 13.15 11.01 3.58
N SER A 171 13.83 10.70 2.48
CA SER A 171 14.30 11.70 1.52
C SER A 171 13.15 12.51 0.91
N ARG A 172 11.98 11.89 0.69
CA ARG A 172 10.79 12.59 0.20
C ARG A 172 10.20 13.46 1.28
N TRP A 173 10.04 12.93 2.50
CA TRP A 173 9.55 13.69 3.64
C TRP A 173 10.40 14.94 3.91
N LEU A 174 11.73 14.83 3.83
CA LEU A 174 12.65 15.96 4.00
C LEU A 174 12.44 17.09 2.98
N LYS A 175 11.97 16.78 1.77
CA LYS A 175 11.72 17.74 0.69
C LYS A 175 10.31 18.33 0.71
N THR A 176 9.42 17.81 1.55
CA THR A 176 8.05 18.31 1.66
C THR A 176 7.96 19.52 2.58
N ASP A 177 6.88 20.27 2.45
CA ASP A 177 6.50 21.32 3.39
C ASP A 177 5.94 20.70 4.68
N GLN A 178 6.83 20.16 5.51
CA GLN A 178 6.46 19.30 6.65
C GLN A 178 5.48 19.97 7.61
N GLU A 179 5.61 21.29 7.80
CA GLU A 179 4.80 22.07 8.73
C GLU A 179 3.30 22.02 8.40
N ILE A 180 2.93 22.10 7.11
CA ILE A 180 1.52 22.06 6.71
C ILE A 180 0.90 20.69 6.99
N PHE A 181 1.67 19.63 6.81
CA PHE A 181 1.24 18.25 7.02
C PHE A 181 1.08 17.96 8.52
N VAL A 182 2.05 18.41 9.32
CA VAL A 182 1.99 18.30 10.78
C VAL A 182 0.80 19.08 11.34
N ALA A 183 0.62 20.32 10.90
CA ALA A 183 -0.52 21.15 11.29
C ALA A 183 -1.87 20.50 10.92
N ALA A 184 -1.97 19.90 9.73
CA ALA A 184 -3.18 19.18 9.32
C ALA A 184 -3.52 17.99 10.24
N VAL A 185 -2.52 17.27 10.75
CA VAL A 185 -2.73 16.20 11.74
C VAL A 185 -3.09 16.76 13.11
N LEU A 186 -2.44 17.83 13.56
CA LEU A 186 -2.74 18.51 14.82
C LEU A 186 -4.18 19.04 14.85
N LEU A 187 -4.65 19.60 13.74
CA LEU A 187 -6.01 20.11 13.56
C LEU A 187 -7.03 19.01 13.23
N ASN A 188 -6.60 17.76 13.10
CA ASN A 188 -7.53 16.65 12.99
C ASN A 188 -8.07 16.29 14.39
N PRO A 189 -9.40 16.36 14.61
CA PRO A 189 -10.00 16.18 15.93
C PRO A 189 -9.84 14.76 16.48
N VAL A 190 -9.64 13.76 15.61
CA VAL A 190 -9.40 12.36 15.99
C VAL A 190 -8.00 12.19 16.58
N TYR A 191 -6.97 12.75 15.92
CA TYR A 191 -5.57 12.51 16.29
C TYR A 191 -5.00 13.57 17.23
N ARG A 192 -5.26 14.85 16.93
CA ARG A 192 -4.70 16.00 17.64
C ARG A 192 -3.19 15.88 17.82
N ASN A 193 -2.68 16.09 19.03
CA ASN A 193 -1.27 15.97 19.37
C ASN A 193 -0.83 14.53 19.72
N THR A 194 -1.73 13.54 19.66
CA THR A 194 -1.43 12.16 20.09
C THR A 194 -0.26 11.56 19.32
N PRO A 195 -0.17 11.65 17.97
CA PRO A 195 0.97 11.10 17.22
C PRO A 195 2.32 11.74 17.55
N PHE A 196 2.32 12.94 18.13
CA PHE A 196 3.51 13.75 18.36
C PHE A 196 3.87 13.87 19.85
N ARG A 197 3.16 13.17 20.72
CA ARG A 197 3.25 13.33 22.19
C ARG A 197 4.66 13.12 22.75
N GLN A 198 5.46 12.28 22.11
CA GLN A 198 6.83 11.97 22.52
C GLN A 198 7.86 12.99 22.06
N ILE A 199 7.47 13.94 21.20
CA ILE A 199 8.37 14.96 20.66
C ILE A 199 8.16 16.24 21.48
N SER A 200 9.19 16.64 22.23
CA SER A 200 9.13 17.78 23.17
C SER A 200 8.70 19.11 22.54
N MET A 201 8.97 19.30 21.24
CA MET A 201 8.62 20.50 20.50
C MET A 201 7.11 20.64 20.22
N PHE A 202 6.33 19.56 20.31
CA PHE A 202 4.88 19.58 20.10
C PHE A 202 4.09 19.70 21.41
N ASN A 203 4.61 20.49 22.35
CA ASN A 203 3.84 21.00 23.48
C ASN A 203 2.92 22.15 23.03
N SER A 204 2.06 22.64 23.92
CA SER A 204 1.06 23.67 23.57
C SER A 204 1.68 24.94 22.99
N ALA A 205 2.80 25.42 23.54
CA ALA A 205 3.49 26.60 23.01
C ALA A 205 4.08 26.36 21.62
N GLY A 206 4.73 25.21 21.40
CA GLY A 206 5.29 24.87 20.09
C GLY A 206 4.22 24.64 19.01
N ILE A 207 3.07 24.09 19.38
CA ILE A 207 1.91 23.98 18.48
C ILE A 207 1.37 25.39 18.12
N GLN A 208 1.23 26.28 19.10
CA GLN A 208 0.81 27.67 18.86
C GLN A 208 1.79 28.40 17.93
N GLU A 209 3.09 28.26 18.16
CA GLU A 209 4.12 28.87 17.33
C GLU A 209 4.06 28.35 15.88
N LEU A 210 3.98 27.03 15.70
CA LEU A 210 3.84 26.41 14.37
C LEU A 210 2.62 26.97 13.62
N LEU A 211 1.45 26.96 14.26
CA LEU A 211 0.21 27.40 13.62
C LEU A 211 0.21 28.91 13.34
N THR A 212 0.84 29.71 14.20
CA THR A 212 1.02 31.16 13.98
C THR A 212 1.91 31.43 12.78
N ARG A 213 3.04 30.71 12.64
CA ARG A 213 3.92 30.83 11.47
C ARG A 213 3.20 30.46 10.18
N LEU A 214 2.41 29.39 10.19
CA LEU A 214 1.60 28.98 9.04
C LEU A 214 0.50 29.99 8.73
N TRP A 215 -0.14 30.58 9.74
CA TRP A 215 -1.14 31.64 9.55
C TRP A 215 -0.54 32.82 8.79
N HIS A 216 0.57 33.38 9.28
CA HIS A 216 1.23 34.51 8.62
C HIS A 216 1.70 34.19 7.20
N ARG A 217 2.09 32.93 6.95
CA ARG A 217 2.48 32.47 5.62
C ARG A 217 1.29 32.39 4.65
N PHE A 218 0.12 31.92 5.08
CA PHE A 218 -1.05 31.77 4.22
C PHE A 218 -1.88 33.05 4.09
N PHE A 219 -1.87 33.90 5.12
CA PHE A 219 -2.65 35.14 5.21
C PHE A 219 -1.72 36.35 5.40
N PRO A 220 -0.85 36.66 4.42
CA PRO A 220 0.07 37.77 4.54
C PRO A 220 -0.70 39.10 4.68
N GLY A 221 -0.42 39.84 5.75
CA GLY A 221 -1.05 41.13 6.04
C GLY A 221 -2.23 41.06 7.03
N GLU A 222 -2.71 39.86 7.37
CA GLU A 222 -3.72 39.69 8.42
C GLU A 222 -3.07 39.67 9.81
N ARG A 223 -3.68 40.38 10.77
CA ARG A 223 -3.23 40.37 12.17
C ARG A 223 -3.83 39.18 12.89
N LEU A 224 -2.98 38.36 13.49
CA LEU A 224 -3.42 37.31 14.39
C LEU A 224 -4.07 37.96 15.62
N THR A 225 -5.30 37.56 15.95
CA THR A 225 -6.01 38.06 17.14
C THR A 225 -5.72 37.18 18.34
N ILE A 226 -5.91 37.73 19.54
CA ILE A 226 -5.82 36.95 20.80
C ILE A 226 -6.86 35.80 20.80
N GLU A 227 -7.98 35.99 20.10
CA GLU A 227 -9.02 34.96 19.94
C GLU A 227 -8.49 33.70 19.24
N PHE A 228 -7.55 33.83 18.29
CA PHE A 228 -6.95 32.66 17.64
C PHE A 228 -6.24 31.77 18.65
N SER A 229 -5.40 32.35 19.50
CA SER A 229 -4.67 31.60 20.54
C SER A 229 -5.62 30.97 21.55
N ASN A 230 -6.65 31.70 21.99
CA ASN A 230 -7.65 31.19 22.91
C ASN A 230 -8.44 30.00 22.30
N HIS A 231 -8.88 30.11 21.04
CA HIS A 231 -9.57 29.03 20.34
C HIS A 231 -8.70 27.80 20.13
N LEU A 232 -7.40 28.01 19.84
CA LEU A 232 -6.46 26.91 19.69
C LEU A 232 -6.25 26.18 21.02
N ASP A 233 -6.11 26.90 22.12
CA ASP A 233 -6.05 26.30 23.46
C ASP A 233 -7.34 25.55 23.79
N ASP A 234 -8.50 26.16 23.56
CA ASP A 234 -9.79 25.50 23.78
C ASP A 234 -9.91 24.20 22.96
N TYR A 235 -9.43 24.21 21.71
CA TYR A 235 -9.40 23.01 20.87
C TYR A 235 -8.47 21.92 21.43
N LEU A 236 -7.23 22.27 21.79
CA LEU A 236 -6.24 21.31 22.29
C LEU A 236 -6.70 20.65 23.59
N TYR A 237 -7.34 21.42 24.47
CA TYR A 237 -7.80 20.95 25.78
C TYR A 237 -9.27 20.51 25.83
N CYS A 238 -9.97 20.48 24.69
CA CYS A 238 -11.42 20.19 24.63
C CYS A 238 -12.23 21.06 25.59
N ARG A 239 -12.03 22.38 25.56
CA ARG A 239 -12.75 23.37 26.37
C ARG A 239 -13.67 24.22 25.49
N GLY A 240 -14.54 24.98 26.14
CA GLY A 240 -15.47 25.89 25.47
C GLY A 240 -16.27 25.21 24.36
N PHE A 241 -16.16 25.76 23.14
CA PHE A 241 -16.82 25.26 21.94
C PHE A 241 -16.47 23.80 21.59
N PHE A 242 -15.29 23.33 22.00
CA PHE A 242 -14.77 22.00 21.67
C PHE A 242 -15.01 20.95 22.77
N SER A 243 -15.72 21.29 23.85
CA SER A 243 -16.02 20.37 24.96
C SER A 243 -16.67 19.05 24.52
N ASN A 244 -17.59 19.12 23.55
CA ASN A 244 -18.31 17.95 23.03
C ASN A 244 -17.65 17.29 21.81
N ILE A 245 -16.43 17.70 21.44
CA ILE A 245 -15.79 17.21 20.21
C ILE A 245 -15.59 15.69 20.24
N GLN A 246 -15.27 15.12 21.41
CA GLN A 246 -15.05 13.68 21.56
C GLN A 246 -16.34 12.87 21.34
N ALA A 247 -17.46 13.30 21.94
CA ALA A 247 -18.74 12.65 21.73
C ALA A 247 -19.16 12.67 20.25
N ARG A 248 -18.92 13.80 19.56
CA ARG A 248 -19.19 13.93 18.12
C ARG A 248 -18.32 13.01 17.28
N ILE A 249 -17.01 12.92 17.58
CA ILE A 249 -16.11 12.00 16.88
C ILE A 249 -16.60 10.56 17.01
N GLN A 250 -16.96 10.11 18.22
CA GLN A 250 -17.43 8.74 18.44
C GLN A 250 -18.70 8.43 17.65
N LEU A 251 -19.64 9.40 17.59
CA LEU A 251 -20.84 9.27 16.77
C LEU A 251 -20.51 9.11 15.28
N GLU A 252 -19.64 9.96 14.74
CA GLU A 252 -19.24 9.91 13.33
C GLU A 252 -18.48 8.63 12.98
N ILE A 253 -17.62 8.15 13.88
CA ILE A 253 -16.93 6.87 13.71
C ILE A 253 -17.96 5.73 13.67
N GLY A 254 -18.93 5.70 14.60
CA GLY A 254 -20.00 4.71 14.61
C GLY A 254 -20.85 4.71 13.33
N ASN A 255 -21.18 5.90 12.82
CA ASN A 255 -21.90 6.06 11.55
C ASN A 255 -21.05 5.58 10.35
N ALA A 256 -19.74 5.83 10.37
CA ALA A 256 -18.86 5.36 9.30
C ALA A 256 -18.74 3.83 9.31
N THR A 257 -18.60 3.19 10.48
CA THR A 257 -18.45 1.73 10.59
C THR A 257 -19.72 1.00 10.14
N THR A 258 -20.90 1.53 10.46
CA THR A 258 -22.19 0.95 10.01
C THR A 258 -22.36 1.03 8.49
N ASN A 259 -21.99 2.15 7.86
CA ASN A 259 -22.08 2.31 6.40
C ASN A 259 -21.07 1.45 5.61
N VAL A 260 -19.93 1.07 6.21
CA VAL A 260 -18.93 0.19 5.55
C VAL A 260 -19.40 -1.26 5.51
N CYS A 261 -20.21 -1.73 6.46
CA CYS A 261 -20.79 -3.07 6.43
C CYS A 261 -21.71 -3.32 5.21
N ASP A 262 -22.27 -2.26 4.62
CA ASP A 262 -23.14 -2.33 3.43
C ASP A 262 -22.37 -2.29 2.10
N CYS A 263 -21.08 -1.91 2.12
CA CYS A 263 -20.21 -1.81 0.93
C CYS A 263 -19.14 -2.91 0.96
N ASN A 264 -19.52 -4.15 0.67
CA ASN A 264 -18.57 -5.27 0.47
C ASN A 264 -17.80 -5.14 -0.86
N PHE A 265 -16.84 -4.23 -0.94
CA PHE A 265 -15.78 -4.28 -1.95
C PHE A 265 -14.49 -3.70 -1.34
N PHE A 266 -13.49 -4.57 -1.14
CA PHE A 266 -12.26 -4.38 -0.35
C PHE A 266 -12.42 -4.48 1.18
N ARG A 267 -12.38 -5.73 1.68
CA ARG A 267 -11.96 -6.02 3.05
C ARG A 267 -10.47 -5.63 3.19
N MET A 268 -10.21 -4.39 3.61
CA MET A 268 -9.12 -4.17 4.55
C MET A 268 -9.52 -4.92 5.82
N THR A 269 -8.77 -5.96 6.18
CA THR A 269 -9.06 -6.75 7.38
C THR A 269 -9.07 -5.84 8.61
N ASP A 270 -10.02 -6.10 9.51
CA ASP A 270 -10.30 -5.39 10.79
C ASP A 270 -9.11 -5.26 11.76
N SER A 271 -7.92 -5.69 11.37
CA SER A 271 -6.67 -5.62 12.13
C SER A 271 -6.03 -4.23 12.14
N HIS A 272 -6.27 -3.37 11.13
CA HIS A 272 -5.54 -2.10 11.00
C HIS A 272 -6.16 -0.91 11.74
N ILE A 273 -7.48 -0.92 12.00
CA ILE A 273 -8.13 0.14 12.79
C ILE A 273 -7.94 -0.10 14.30
N ASN A 274 -7.88 -1.36 14.74
CA ASN A 274 -7.72 -1.71 16.15
C ASN A 274 -6.28 -1.59 16.69
N PHE A 275 -5.27 -1.50 15.81
CA PHE A 275 -3.88 -1.47 16.27
C PHE A 275 -3.47 -0.12 16.90
N LEU A 276 -4.00 1.00 16.38
CA LEU A 276 -3.76 2.34 16.95
C LEU A 276 -4.44 2.56 18.32
N ALA A 277 -5.35 1.67 18.71
CA ALA A 277 -6.00 1.69 20.03
C ALA A 277 -5.37 0.72 21.05
N SER A 278 -4.44 -0.15 20.64
CA SER A 278 -4.00 -1.29 21.48
C SER A 278 -2.59 -1.18 22.08
N LYS A 279 -1.87 -0.07 21.86
CA LYS A 279 -0.62 0.23 22.55
C LYS A 279 -0.54 1.70 22.96
N SER A 280 -1.39 2.04 23.93
CA SER A 280 -1.18 3.12 24.88
C SER A 280 -0.38 2.62 26.07
#